data_AF-A0A812PGP4-F1
#
_entry.id   AF-A0A812PGP4-F1
#
_cell.length_a   1.000
_cell.length_b   1.000
_cell.length_c   1.000
_cell.angle_alpha   90.00
_cell.angle_beta   90.00
_cell.angle_gamma   90.00
#
_symmetry.space_group_name_H-M   'P 1'
#
loop_
_entity.id
_entity.type
_entity.pdbx_description
1 polymer ?
#
loop_
_entity_poly.entity_id
_entity_poly.type
_entity_poly.pdbx_seq_one_letter_code
_entity_poly.pdbx_strand_id
1 'polypeptide(L)'
;MDLLILDRQISERWRTAARQKRQSLEDSIWKLQDLYQLAVDFSFSHLVLIIADLSSTVQERDEGFAAWLQTFLPSQATPYSIGELQSPLQATAHGLFPLLMVRRSANFLLQSSELQLQPPADVAQPEDFQVRVVRLLAELSEALKAGSPLWEIGSVVTLLEYCSCIWRKALKQVPGKPCAEKCWVPLQVLSRKPFQMPMAGLLKLYAAVLSNLTNWAGDLRRRLQTDNAIPSVKDPELSLHIAEVALGLAQKAVEDGARLSSTRPVLEALLSDVRTVLEKPLGEEWGTPRRQLLEIVQRLDPAPTSSPAPLRLRGGLRPTPPLIGLATRA
;
A
#
# COMPACT_ATOMS: atom_id res chain seq x y z
N MET A 1 26.10 1.13 -9.67
CA MET A 1 27.24 0.45 -9.02
C MET A 1 28.02 1.38 -8.10
N ASP A 2 28.27 2.61 -8.51
CA ASP A 2 28.94 3.65 -7.70
C ASP A 2 28.51 3.71 -6.23
N LEU A 3 27.19 3.74 -5.99
CA LEU A 3 26.64 3.81 -4.63
C LEU A 3 27.15 2.66 -3.76
N LEU A 4 27.17 1.43 -4.27
CA LEU A 4 27.71 0.30 -3.51
C LEU A 4 29.19 0.48 -3.21
N ILE A 5 29.96 0.91 -4.20
CA ILE A 5 31.42 1.09 -4.07
C ILE A 5 31.75 2.13 -2.98
N LEU A 6 30.98 3.22 -2.95
CA LEU A 6 31.17 4.34 -2.03
C LEU A 6 30.61 4.09 -0.63
N ASP A 7 29.60 3.22 -0.50
CA ASP A 7 28.93 2.98 0.78
C ASP A 7 29.75 2.07 1.69
N ARG A 8 30.56 2.70 2.56
CA ARG A 8 31.44 2.01 3.51
C ARG A 8 30.70 1.12 4.51
N GLN A 9 29.38 1.26 4.66
CA GLN A 9 28.62 0.39 5.55
C GLN A 9 28.42 -1.01 4.98
N ILE A 10 28.58 -1.18 3.68
CA ILE A 10 28.45 -2.46 2.99
C ILE A 10 29.76 -3.25 3.09
N SER A 11 29.65 -4.57 3.21
CA SER A 11 30.78 -5.48 3.27
C SER A 11 31.76 -5.29 2.10
N GLU A 12 33.06 -5.52 2.37
CA GLU A 12 34.12 -5.36 1.37
C GLU A 12 33.92 -6.29 0.16
N ARG A 13 33.30 -7.45 0.38
CA ARG A 13 32.93 -8.42 -0.67
C ARG A 13 32.06 -7.76 -1.73
N TRP A 14 30.94 -7.16 -1.33
CA TRP A 14 30.00 -6.51 -2.26
C TRP A 14 30.61 -5.28 -2.92
N ARG A 15 31.40 -4.49 -2.18
CA ARG A 15 32.12 -3.34 -2.75
C ARG A 15 33.13 -3.74 -3.82
N THR A 16 33.87 -4.82 -3.59
CA THR A 16 34.83 -5.35 -4.57
C THR A 16 34.13 -5.93 -5.79
N ALA A 17 33.06 -6.72 -5.60
CA ALA A 17 32.25 -7.22 -6.71
C ALA A 17 31.66 -6.08 -7.55
N ALA A 18 31.17 -5.02 -6.90
CA ALA A 18 30.64 -3.83 -7.58
C ALA A 18 31.71 -3.09 -8.40
N ARG A 19 32.96 -2.99 -7.90
CA ARG A 19 34.09 -2.41 -8.66
C ARG A 19 34.38 -3.21 -9.93
N GLN A 20 34.47 -4.53 -9.81
CA GLN A 20 34.72 -5.41 -10.95
C GLN A 20 33.63 -5.28 -12.01
N LYS A 21 32.36 -5.34 -11.60
CA LYS A 21 31.23 -5.21 -12.52
C LYS A 21 31.11 -3.82 -13.13
N ARG A 22 31.44 -2.76 -12.39
CA ARG A 22 31.50 -1.39 -12.92
C ARG A 22 32.53 -1.29 -14.06
N GLN A 23 33.74 -1.82 -13.86
CA GLN A 23 34.76 -1.80 -14.90
C GLN A 23 34.26 -2.53 -16.16
N SER A 24 33.64 -3.69 -16.00
CA SER A 24 33.04 -4.42 -17.12
C SER A 24 31.90 -3.66 -17.83
N LEU A 25 31.16 -2.79 -17.12
CA LEU A 25 30.14 -1.91 -17.70
C LEU A 25 30.73 -0.77 -18.51
N GLU A 26 31.89 -0.25 -18.13
CA GLU A 26 32.59 0.82 -18.86
C GLU A 26 33.26 0.29 -20.13
N ASP A 27 33.70 -0.96 -20.12
CA ASP A 27 34.47 -1.57 -21.22
C ASP A 27 33.60 -2.14 -22.37
N SER A 28 32.28 -2.29 -22.19
CA SER A 28 31.42 -2.97 -23.17
C SER A 28 29.97 -2.48 -23.19
N ILE A 29 29.28 -2.68 -24.33
CA ILE A 29 27.84 -2.48 -24.45
C ILE A 29 27.14 -3.75 -23.94
N TRP A 30 26.27 -3.60 -22.93
CA TRP A 30 25.58 -4.72 -22.30
C TRP A 30 24.24 -5.00 -22.95
N LYS A 31 23.88 -6.28 -23.08
CA LYS A 31 22.53 -6.67 -23.49
C LYS A 31 21.59 -6.55 -22.29
N LEU A 32 20.29 -6.43 -22.58
CA LEU A 32 19.26 -6.36 -21.53
C LEU A 32 19.31 -7.56 -20.57
N GLN A 33 19.61 -8.76 -21.09
CA GLN A 33 19.79 -9.96 -20.27
C GLN A 33 20.97 -9.85 -19.29
N ASP A 34 22.08 -9.24 -19.72
CA ASP A 34 23.26 -9.05 -18.86
C ASP A 34 22.94 -8.05 -17.74
N LEU A 35 22.19 -7.00 -18.06
CA LEU A 35 21.69 -6.03 -17.08
C LEU A 35 20.69 -6.65 -16.11
N TYR A 36 19.83 -7.55 -16.59
CA TYR A 36 18.92 -8.32 -15.74
C TYR A 36 19.69 -9.17 -14.74
N GLN A 37 20.66 -9.95 -15.22
CA GLN A 37 21.48 -10.79 -14.36
C GLN A 37 22.25 -9.96 -13.33
N LEU A 38 22.78 -8.81 -13.74
CA LEU A 38 23.44 -7.89 -12.82
C LEU A 38 22.49 -7.35 -11.75
N ALA A 39 21.26 -7.00 -12.12
CA ALA A 39 20.25 -6.54 -11.17
C ALA A 39 19.87 -7.66 -10.20
N VAL A 40 19.74 -8.91 -10.65
CA VAL A 40 19.48 -10.07 -9.79
C VAL A 40 20.65 -10.33 -8.84
N ASP A 41 21.89 -10.38 -9.38
CA ASP A 41 23.11 -10.67 -8.61
C ASP A 41 23.32 -9.70 -7.44
N PHE A 42 22.92 -8.43 -7.61
CA PHE A 42 23.01 -7.39 -6.58
C PHE A 42 21.67 -7.09 -5.90
N SER A 43 20.63 -7.88 -6.21
CA SER A 43 19.28 -7.72 -5.66
C SER A 43 18.68 -6.32 -5.84
N PHE A 44 18.94 -5.70 -7.00
CA PHE A 44 18.31 -4.47 -7.43
C PHE A 44 16.95 -4.74 -8.07
N SER A 45 16.02 -5.30 -7.31
CA SER A 45 14.70 -5.74 -7.84
C SER A 45 13.86 -4.60 -8.42
N HIS A 46 14.05 -3.37 -7.95
CA HIS A 46 13.48 -2.17 -8.58
C HIS A 46 13.96 -1.95 -10.02
N LEU A 47 15.19 -2.35 -10.36
CA LEU A 47 15.68 -2.34 -11.75
C LEU A 47 15.16 -3.56 -12.53
N VAL A 48 14.96 -4.70 -11.86
CA VAL A 48 14.30 -5.87 -12.48
C VAL A 48 12.90 -5.51 -12.97
N LEU A 49 12.13 -4.73 -12.21
CA LEU A 49 10.83 -4.21 -12.65
C LEU A 49 10.94 -3.40 -13.95
N ILE A 50 11.94 -2.51 -14.05
CA ILE A 50 12.16 -1.70 -15.26
C ILE A 50 12.55 -2.59 -16.44
N ILE A 51 13.48 -3.51 -16.22
CA ILE A 51 13.94 -4.42 -17.27
C ILE A 51 12.80 -5.30 -17.79
N ALA A 52 11.95 -5.80 -16.89
CA ALA A 52 10.76 -6.59 -17.26
C ALA A 52 9.76 -5.77 -18.10
N ASP A 53 9.51 -4.51 -17.75
CA ASP A 53 8.64 -3.63 -18.55
C ASP A 53 9.22 -3.30 -19.93
N LEU A 54 10.55 -3.21 -20.03
CA LEU A 54 11.24 -3.01 -21.30
C LEU A 54 11.20 -4.27 -22.18
N SER A 55 11.34 -5.47 -21.60
CA SER A 55 11.37 -6.72 -22.37
C SER A 55 10.03 -7.10 -23.01
N SER A 56 8.90 -6.54 -22.54
CA SER A 56 7.55 -6.77 -23.09
C SER A 56 7.17 -8.27 -23.18
N THR A 57 7.71 -9.07 -22.26
CA THR A 57 7.58 -10.53 -22.25
C THR A 57 6.32 -10.96 -21.50
N VAL A 58 5.51 -11.85 -22.09
CA VAL A 58 4.20 -12.29 -21.56
C VAL A 58 4.24 -12.90 -20.12
N GLN A 59 5.41 -13.25 -19.58
CA GLN A 59 5.61 -13.71 -18.19
C GLN A 59 5.56 -12.61 -17.12
N GLU A 60 5.29 -11.36 -17.51
CA GLU A 60 5.29 -10.15 -16.66
C GLU A 60 4.49 -10.22 -15.35
N ARG A 61 3.41 -11.01 -15.26
CA ARG A 61 2.53 -10.95 -14.07
C ARG A 61 3.11 -11.65 -12.84
N ASP A 62 3.50 -12.91 -12.97
CA ASP A 62 4.02 -13.67 -11.82
C ASP A 62 5.44 -13.22 -11.46
N GLU A 63 6.27 -12.95 -12.46
CA GLU A 63 7.63 -12.42 -12.28
C GLU A 63 7.59 -10.98 -11.76
N GLY A 64 6.64 -10.16 -12.23
CA GLY A 64 6.44 -8.80 -11.75
C GLY A 64 6.05 -8.74 -10.29
N PHE A 65 5.14 -9.60 -9.84
CA PHE A 65 4.80 -9.68 -8.42
C PHE A 65 6.00 -10.13 -7.58
N ALA A 66 6.77 -11.12 -8.05
CA ALA A 66 7.98 -11.55 -7.36
C ALA A 66 9.01 -10.42 -7.27
N ALA A 67 9.20 -9.65 -8.33
CA ALA A 67 10.09 -8.49 -8.34
C ALA A 67 9.62 -7.38 -7.38
N TRP A 68 8.31 -7.11 -7.31
CA TRP A 68 7.73 -6.22 -6.30
C TRP A 68 8.01 -6.75 -4.89
N LEU A 69 7.73 -8.03 -4.64
CA LEU A 69 7.98 -8.65 -3.34
C LEU A 69 9.44 -8.49 -2.92
N GLN A 70 10.39 -8.79 -3.82
CA GLN A 70 11.83 -8.65 -3.56
C GLN A 70 12.29 -7.19 -3.43
N THR A 71 11.55 -6.23 -4.00
CA THR A 71 11.86 -4.80 -3.85
C THR A 71 11.61 -4.32 -2.43
N PHE A 72 10.54 -4.80 -1.78
CA PHE A 72 10.21 -4.43 -0.40
C PHE A 72 10.83 -5.41 0.61
N LEU A 73 10.73 -6.70 0.34
CA LEU A 73 11.11 -7.79 1.24
C LEU A 73 12.12 -8.71 0.53
N PRO A 74 13.36 -8.21 0.31
CA PRO A 74 14.39 -9.00 -0.34
C PRO A 74 14.85 -10.19 0.52
N SER A 75 15.42 -11.20 -0.13
CA SER A 75 16.10 -12.31 0.57
C SER A 75 17.29 -11.82 1.41
N GLN A 76 17.86 -12.68 2.25
CA GLN A 76 19.03 -12.31 3.07
C GLN A 76 20.33 -12.14 2.27
N ALA A 77 20.35 -12.53 0.99
CA ALA A 77 21.54 -12.51 0.14
C ALA A 77 21.70 -11.20 -0.65
N THR A 78 21.51 -10.04 0.00
CA THR A 78 21.64 -8.73 -0.66
C THR A 78 22.76 -7.88 -0.08
N PRO A 79 23.30 -6.90 -0.81
CA PRO A 79 24.34 -6.00 -0.31
C PRO A 79 23.95 -5.19 0.93
N TYR A 80 22.64 -5.05 1.18
CA TYR A 80 22.09 -4.24 2.26
C TYR A 80 21.49 -5.11 3.38
N SER A 81 21.59 -6.44 3.31
CA SER A 81 21.07 -7.32 4.35
C SER A 81 21.83 -7.12 5.66
N ILE A 82 21.18 -7.41 6.79
CA ILE A 82 21.73 -7.15 8.13
C ILE A 82 23.11 -7.81 8.31
N GLY A 83 23.31 -9.02 7.76
CA GLY A 83 24.58 -9.74 7.86
C GLY A 83 25.72 -9.14 7.01
N GLU A 84 25.40 -8.28 6.05
CA GLU A 84 26.37 -7.63 5.15
C GLU A 84 26.71 -6.20 5.58
N LEU A 85 26.07 -5.69 6.65
CA LEU A 85 26.34 -4.36 7.20
C LEU A 85 27.47 -4.39 8.24
N GLN A 86 28.41 -3.45 8.12
CA GLN A 86 29.58 -3.34 9.01
C GLN A 86 29.23 -2.77 10.41
N SER A 87 28.06 -2.15 10.58
CA SER A 87 27.65 -1.53 11.85
C SER A 87 26.45 -2.26 12.48
N PRO A 88 26.60 -2.82 13.70
CA PRO A 88 25.51 -3.52 14.39
C PRO A 88 24.37 -2.59 14.83
N LEU A 89 24.60 -1.27 14.91
CA LEU A 89 23.57 -0.28 15.28
C LEU A 89 22.44 -0.16 14.24
N GLN A 90 22.65 -0.69 13.03
CA GLN A 90 21.66 -0.70 11.95
C GLN A 90 20.88 -2.02 11.82
N ALA A 91 21.10 -3.00 12.71
CA ALA A 91 20.25 -4.20 12.85
C ALA A 91 18.87 -3.90 13.48
N THR A 92 18.44 -2.64 13.39
CA THR A 92 17.17 -2.07 13.84
C THR A 92 16.07 -2.29 12.80
N ALA A 93 14.86 -1.76 13.04
CA ALA A 93 13.72 -1.87 12.12
C ALA A 93 14.06 -1.57 10.65
N HIS A 94 15.05 -0.70 10.38
CA HIS A 94 15.55 -0.40 9.04
C HIS A 94 15.98 -1.65 8.24
N GLY A 95 16.53 -2.67 8.90
CA GLY A 95 16.96 -3.91 8.24
C GLY A 95 15.81 -4.73 7.62
N LEU A 96 14.55 -4.40 7.94
CA LEU A 96 13.37 -5.06 7.35
C LEU A 96 13.14 -4.68 5.89
N PHE A 97 13.58 -3.48 5.50
CA PHE A 97 13.42 -2.97 4.14
C PHE A 97 14.76 -2.43 3.63
N PRO A 98 15.77 -3.30 3.37
CA PRO A 98 17.15 -2.88 3.10
C PRO A 98 17.30 -1.84 1.99
N LEU A 99 16.64 -2.06 0.85
CA LEU A 99 16.66 -1.12 -0.27
C LEU A 99 16.08 0.23 0.12
N LEU A 100 14.99 0.25 0.89
CA LEU A 100 14.27 1.48 1.22
C LEU A 100 14.95 2.23 2.34
N MET A 101 15.40 1.54 3.39
CA MET A 101 15.79 2.14 4.67
C MET A 101 17.30 2.15 4.91
N VAL A 102 18.04 1.20 4.34
CA VAL A 102 19.50 1.10 4.54
C VAL A 102 20.25 1.80 3.42
N ARG A 103 19.79 1.69 2.17
CA ARG A 103 20.44 2.38 1.03
C ARG A 103 20.42 3.89 1.24
N ARG A 104 21.61 4.46 1.42
CA ARG A 104 21.84 5.88 1.73
C ARG A 104 21.72 6.84 0.53
N SER A 105 20.89 6.53 -0.46
CA SER A 105 20.65 7.43 -1.60
C SER A 105 19.27 8.04 -1.50
N ALA A 106 19.12 9.34 -1.74
CA ALA A 106 17.80 9.99 -1.79
C ALA A 106 16.95 9.46 -2.95
N ASN A 107 17.59 9.08 -4.05
CA ASN A 107 16.96 8.56 -5.26
C ASN A 107 17.27 7.09 -5.48
N PHE A 108 16.35 6.36 -6.11
CA PHE A 108 16.51 4.95 -6.43
C PHE A 108 17.07 4.73 -7.83
N LEU A 109 16.60 5.52 -8.80
CA LEU A 109 16.98 5.44 -10.22
C LEU A 109 18.03 6.46 -10.66
N LEU A 110 18.48 7.35 -9.76
CA LEU A 110 19.58 8.31 -9.96
C LEU A 110 19.49 9.08 -11.30
N GLN A 111 18.34 9.69 -11.59
CA GLN A 111 18.19 10.55 -12.77
C GLN A 111 18.91 11.92 -12.65
N SER A 112 19.51 12.22 -11.48
CA SER A 112 20.27 13.45 -11.22
C SER A 112 21.76 13.16 -11.04
N SER A 113 22.61 14.05 -11.58
CA SER A 113 24.04 13.82 -11.76
C SER A 113 24.89 13.79 -10.48
N GLU A 114 24.34 14.15 -9.31
CA GLU A 114 25.10 14.17 -8.06
C GLU A 114 24.80 12.95 -7.17
N LEU A 115 25.79 12.08 -7.02
CA LEU A 115 25.78 10.99 -6.05
C LEU A 115 26.00 11.55 -4.64
N GLN A 116 24.90 11.86 -3.94
CA GLN A 116 24.96 12.27 -2.54
C GLN A 116 24.47 11.14 -1.62
N LEU A 117 25.37 10.63 -0.77
CA LEU A 117 25.00 9.69 0.28
C LEU A 117 24.39 10.46 1.46
N GLN A 118 23.13 10.18 1.78
CA GLN A 118 22.46 10.69 2.98
C GLN A 118 23.15 10.18 4.24
N PRO A 119 23.15 10.92 5.36
CA PRO A 119 23.64 10.39 6.64
C PRO A 119 22.86 9.12 7.04
N PRO A 120 23.48 8.20 7.80
CA PRO A 120 22.72 7.08 8.35
C PRO A 120 21.62 7.61 9.27
N ALA A 121 20.42 7.03 9.19
CA ALA A 121 19.35 7.33 10.12
C ALA A 121 19.65 6.67 11.48
N ASP A 122 19.70 7.48 12.54
CA ASP A 122 20.00 6.99 13.89
C ASP A 122 18.78 6.32 14.55
N VAL A 123 17.57 6.82 14.30
CA VAL A 123 16.32 6.32 14.91
C VAL A 123 15.24 6.23 13.84
N ALA A 124 14.69 5.03 13.66
CA ALA A 124 13.60 4.78 12.73
C ALA A 124 12.32 5.51 13.16
N GLN A 125 11.78 6.34 12.27
CA GLN A 125 10.53 7.06 12.44
C GLN A 125 9.37 6.39 11.68
N PRO A 126 8.13 6.59 12.13
CA PRO A 126 6.95 6.05 11.45
C PRO A 126 6.88 6.44 9.97
N GLU A 127 7.24 7.69 9.65
CA GLU A 127 7.08 8.30 8.33
C GLU A 127 8.20 7.91 7.35
N ASP A 128 9.35 7.42 7.85
CA ASP A 128 10.52 7.10 7.02
C ASP A 128 10.15 6.11 5.93
N PHE A 129 9.44 5.04 6.30
CA PHE A 129 8.96 4.04 5.36
C PHE A 129 8.08 4.65 4.27
N GLN A 130 7.06 5.40 4.67
CA GLN A 130 6.14 6.06 3.75
C GLN A 130 6.87 6.98 2.77
N VAL A 131 7.73 7.88 3.26
CA VAL A 131 8.44 8.86 2.42
C VAL A 131 9.27 8.16 1.36
N ARG A 132 10.00 7.11 1.75
CA ARG A 132 10.89 6.35 0.87
C ARG A 132 10.11 5.53 -0.15
N VAL A 133 9.00 4.93 0.24
CA VAL A 133 8.12 4.19 -0.68
C VAL A 133 7.48 5.13 -1.70
N VAL A 134 6.90 6.26 -1.26
CA VAL A 134 6.30 7.24 -2.16
C VAL A 134 7.35 7.76 -3.16
N ARG A 135 8.59 7.98 -2.71
CA ARG A 135 9.68 8.38 -3.61
C ARG A 135 10.01 7.29 -4.62
N LEU A 136 10.17 6.03 -4.19
CA LEU A 136 10.45 4.91 -5.09
C LEU A 136 9.35 4.76 -6.15
N LEU A 137 8.08 4.79 -5.73
CA LEU A 137 6.94 4.61 -6.64
C LEU A 137 6.82 5.78 -7.62
N ALA A 138 7.11 7.01 -7.19
CA ALA A 138 7.17 8.16 -8.09
C ALA A 138 8.25 7.98 -9.16
N GLU A 139 9.46 7.59 -8.77
CA GLU A 139 10.55 7.34 -9.73
C GLU A 139 10.24 6.18 -10.69
N LEU A 140 9.66 5.08 -10.18
CA LEU A 140 9.23 3.95 -11.02
C LEU A 140 8.10 4.37 -11.97
N SER A 141 7.18 5.24 -11.55
CA SER A 141 6.07 5.69 -12.40
C SER A 141 6.53 6.52 -13.61
N GLU A 142 7.67 7.19 -13.48
CA GLU A 142 8.31 7.91 -14.59
C GLU A 142 9.17 6.99 -15.47
N ALA A 143 9.63 5.86 -14.94
CA ALA A 143 10.49 4.91 -15.65
C ALA A 143 9.72 3.80 -16.39
N LEU A 144 8.56 3.39 -15.88
CA LEU A 144 7.72 2.33 -16.44
C LEU A 144 6.68 2.89 -17.42
N LYS A 145 6.31 2.11 -18.44
CA LYS A 145 5.27 2.48 -19.40
C LYS A 145 3.92 2.73 -18.71
N ALA A 146 3.20 3.74 -19.20
CA ALA A 146 1.82 3.98 -18.79
C ALA A 146 0.95 2.76 -19.15
N GLY A 147 0.30 2.16 -18.15
CA GLY A 147 -0.49 0.93 -18.33
C GLY A 147 0.30 -0.37 -18.26
N SER A 148 1.56 -0.33 -17.83
CA SER A 148 2.34 -1.56 -17.54
C SER A 148 1.55 -2.50 -16.62
N PRO A 149 1.50 -3.82 -16.92
CA PRO A 149 0.83 -4.79 -16.06
C PRO A 149 1.54 -4.98 -14.71
N LEU A 150 2.77 -4.46 -14.56
CA LEU A 150 3.46 -4.38 -13.29
C LEU A 150 2.73 -3.49 -12.27
N TRP A 151 1.88 -2.56 -12.74
CA TRP A 151 1.05 -1.70 -11.89
C TRP A 151 -0.29 -2.34 -11.50
N GLU A 152 -0.36 -3.67 -11.39
CA GLU A 152 -1.58 -4.35 -10.93
C GLU A 152 -1.94 -3.87 -9.50
N ILE A 153 -3.06 -3.15 -9.41
CA ILE A 153 -3.44 -2.38 -8.22
C ILE A 153 -3.63 -3.29 -7.01
N GLY A 154 -4.29 -4.43 -7.16
CA GLY A 154 -4.57 -5.34 -6.05
C GLY A 154 -3.29 -5.83 -5.39
N SER A 155 -2.33 -6.27 -6.21
CA SER A 155 -1.02 -6.73 -5.81
C SER A 155 -0.21 -5.65 -5.10
N VAL A 156 -0.09 -4.46 -5.70
CA VAL A 156 0.71 -3.38 -5.12
C VAL A 156 0.10 -2.91 -3.79
N VAL A 157 -1.21 -2.73 -3.72
CA VAL A 157 -1.91 -2.26 -2.51
C VAL A 157 -1.78 -3.27 -1.37
N THR A 158 -2.09 -4.53 -1.62
CA THR A 158 -2.03 -5.56 -0.58
C THR A 158 -0.60 -5.75 -0.06
N LEU A 159 0.41 -5.69 -0.94
CA LEU A 159 1.81 -5.71 -0.53
C LEU A 159 2.19 -4.50 0.33
N LEU A 160 1.82 -3.29 -0.08
CA LEU A 160 2.16 -2.06 0.64
C LEU A 160 1.49 -1.99 2.02
N GLU A 161 0.24 -2.43 2.14
CA GLU A 161 -0.45 -2.48 3.43
C GLU A 161 0.16 -3.54 4.34
N TYR A 162 0.54 -4.70 3.78
CA TYR A 162 1.25 -5.71 4.56
C TYR A 162 2.60 -5.19 5.07
N CYS A 163 3.37 -4.53 4.21
CA CYS A 163 4.65 -3.92 4.59
C CYS A 163 4.46 -2.80 5.63
N SER A 164 3.41 -1.98 5.50
CA SER A 164 3.04 -0.97 6.48
C SER A 164 2.76 -1.60 7.85
N CYS A 165 2.05 -2.73 7.87
CA CYS A 165 1.79 -3.49 9.09
C CYS A 165 3.10 -4.02 9.73
N ILE A 166 4.00 -4.61 8.92
CA ILE A 166 5.32 -5.06 9.38
C ILE A 166 6.12 -3.89 10.00
N TRP A 167 6.19 -2.76 9.29
CA TRP A 167 6.94 -1.59 9.74
C TRP A 167 6.43 -1.08 11.09
N ARG A 168 5.12 -0.90 11.22
CA ARG A 168 4.49 -0.44 12.47
C ARG A 168 4.73 -1.40 13.63
N LYS A 169 4.66 -2.71 13.36
CA LYS A 169 4.96 -3.76 14.33
C LYS A 169 6.41 -3.69 14.80
N ALA A 170 7.35 -3.49 13.88
CA ALA A 170 8.77 -3.35 14.21
C ALA A 170 9.06 -2.13 15.09
N LEU A 171 8.34 -1.03 14.85
CA LEU A 171 8.40 0.18 15.68
C LEU A 171 7.60 0.07 16.99
N LYS A 172 7.01 -1.10 17.29
CA LYS A 172 6.16 -1.34 18.47
C LYS A 172 5.03 -0.32 18.62
N GLN A 173 4.48 0.16 17.51
CA GLN A 173 3.37 1.10 17.55
C GLN A 173 2.09 0.43 18.03
N VAL A 174 1.42 1.07 19.00
CA VAL A 174 0.14 0.59 19.51
C VAL A 174 -0.96 0.88 18.47
N PRO A 175 -1.78 -0.13 18.10
CA PRO A 175 -2.96 0.09 17.28
C PRO A 175 -4.05 0.86 18.05
N GLY A 176 -5.00 1.49 17.36
CA GLY A 176 -6.23 2.04 17.96
C GLY A 176 -6.49 3.52 17.70
N LYS A 177 -5.47 4.30 17.29
CA LYS A 177 -5.68 5.70 16.89
C LYS A 177 -5.66 5.84 15.37
N PRO A 178 -6.80 5.92 14.66
CA PRO A 178 -6.76 6.30 13.25
C PRO A 178 -6.18 7.69 13.12
N CYS A 179 -5.27 7.85 12.17
CA CYS A 179 -4.63 9.10 11.81
C CYS A 179 -4.65 9.19 10.29
N ALA A 180 -4.78 10.39 9.73
CA ALA A 180 -4.67 10.60 8.29
C ALA A 180 -3.34 10.05 7.75
N GLU A 181 -2.29 10.05 8.58
CA GLU A 181 -0.98 9.44 8.32
C GLU A 181 -1.09 7.93 8.04
N LYS A 182 -2.06 7.22 8.64
CA LYS A 182 -2.26 5.79 8.39
C LYS A 182 -2.87 5.50 7.02
N CYS A 183 -3.51 6.48 6.38
CA CYS A 183 -4.14 6.33 5.07
C CYS A 183 -3.20 6.75 3.93
N TRP A 184 -1.90 6.65 4.13
CA TRP A 184 -0.93 7.11 3.14
C TRP A 184 -0.93 6.26 1.87
N VAL A 185 -1.17 4.94 1.94
CA VAL A 185 -1.28 4.09 0.74
C VAL A 185 -2.42 4.57 -0.17
N PRO A 186 -3.69 4.67 0.28
CA PRO A 186 -4.75 5.16 -0.61
C PRO A 186 -4.56 6.62 -1.01
N LEU A 187 -4.17 7.49 -0.08
CA LEU A 187 -4.19 8.94 -0.30
C LEU A 187 -2.93 9.51 -0.95
N GLN A 188 -1.78 8.83 -0.85
CA GLN A 188 -0.50 9.32 -1.41
C GLN A 188 0.04 8.42 -2.51
N VAL A 189 -0.31 7.13 -2.53
CA VAL A 189 0.07 6.22 -3.62
C VAL A 189 -1.05 6.14 -4.65
N LEU A 190 -2.22 5.65 -4.26
CA LEU A 190 -3.27 5.32 -5.22
C LEU A 190 -3.97 6.53 -5.83
N SER A 191 -4.03 7.66 -5.13
CA SER A 191 -4.56 8.91 -5.67
C SER A 191 -3.63 9.57 -6.69
N ARG A 192 -2.38 9.11 -6.81
CA ARG A 192 -1.34 9.70 -7.65
C ARG A 192 -1.00 8.79 -8.83
N LYS A 193 -0.19 9.30 -9.78
CA LYS A 193 0.35 8.47 -10.85
C LYS A 193 1.14 7.29 -10.27
N PRO A 194 1.05 6.11 -10.88
CA PRO A 194 0.36 5.82 -12.15
C PRO A 194 -1.13 5.44 -12.00
N PHE A 195 -1.66 5.37 -10.77
CA PHE A 195 -3.00 4.84 -10.49
C PHE A 195 -4.13 5.87 -10.65
N GLN A 196 -3.91 7.09 -10.13
CA GLN A 196 -4.84 8.23 -10.19
C GLN A 196 -6.30 7.88 -9.80
N MET A 197 -6.45 7.01 -8.80
CA MET A 197 -7.75 6.49 -8.41
C MET A 197 -8.60 7.55 -7.68
N PRO A 198 -9.84 7.81 -8.12
CA PRO A 198 -10.72 8.75 -7.44
C PRO A 198 -11.21 8.19 -6.10
N MET A 199 -11.66 9.07 -5.19
CA MET A 199 -12.11 8.70 -3.84
C MET A 199 -13.16 7.57 -3.81
N ALA A 200 -14.16 7.60 -4.70
CA ALA A 200 -15.15 6.52 -4.80
C ALA A 200 -14.52 5.17 -5.20
N GLY A 201 -13.48 5.19 -6.04
CA GLY A 201 -12.69 4.01 -6.39
C GLY A 201 -11.89 3.50 -5.20
N LEU A 202 -11.25 4.40 -4.44
CA LEU A 202 -10.50 4.03 -3.23
C LEU A 202 -11.41 3.33 -2.21
N LEU A 203 -12.60 3.88 -1.94
CA LEU A 203 -13.54 3.27 -0.99
C LEU A 203 -13.98 1.87 -1.44
N LYS A 204 -14.30 1.68 -2.73
CA LYS A 204 -14.64 0.35 -3.29
C LYS A 204 -13.48 -0.63 -3.19
N LEU A 205 -12.27 -0.16 -3.48
CA LEU A 205 -11.07 -1.00 -3.41
C LEU A 205 -10.83 -1.47 -1.97
N TYR A 206 -10.91 -0.58 -0.97
CA TYR A 206 -10.68 -0.96 0.42
C TYR A 206 -11.79 -1.85 0.98
N ALA A 207 -13.03 -1.72 0.49
CA ALA A 207 -14.08 -2.70 0.78
C ALA A 207 -13.66 -4.09 0.26
N ALA A 208 -13.22 -4.18 -1.00
CA ALA A 208 -12.75 -5.44 -1.58
C ALA A 208 -11.51 -6.03 -0.87
N VAL A 209 -10.56 -5.18 -0.45
CA VAL A 209 -9.38 -5.59 0.34
C VAL A 209 -9.80 -6.17 1.69
N LEU A 210 -10.78 -5.57 2.37
CA LEU A 210 -11.35 -6.08 3.63
C LEU A 210 -12.07 -7.42 3.41
N SER A 211 -12.96 -7.50 2.43
CA SER A 211 -13.76 -8.72 2.18
C SER A 211 -12.88 -9.92 1.81
N ASN A 212 -11.73 -9.69 1.19
CA ASN A 212 -10.81 -10.75 0.74
C ASN A 212 -9.58 -10.92 1.64
N LEU A 213 -9.57 -10.33 2.85
CA LEU A 213 -8.38 -10.25 3.71
C LEU A 213 -7.69 -11.59 3.92
N THR A 214 -8.44 -12.61 4.31
CA THR A 214 -7.87 -13.95 4.57
C THR A 214 -7.21 -14.55 3.34
N ASN A 215 -7.78 -14.33 2.15
CA ASN A 215 -7.29 -14.90 0.89
C ASN A 215 -5.97 -14.26 0.49
N TRP A 216 -5.94 -12.93 0.32
CA TRP A 216 -4.73 -12.26 -0.14
C TRP A 216 -3.61 -12.29 0.91
N ALA A 217 -3.94 -12.22 2.21
CA ALA A 217 -2.94 -12.33 3.26
C ALA A 217 -2.34 -13.75 3.32
N GLY A 218 -3.17 -14.78 3.14
CA GLY A 218 -2.72 -16.17 3.02
C GLY A 218 -1.77 -16.36 1.83
N ASP A 219 -2.14 -15.82 0.67
CA ASP A 219 -1.32 -15.87 -0.55
C ASP A 219 0.02 -15.18 -0.37
N LEU A 220 0.02 -13.97 0.19
CA LEU A 220 1.23 -13.19 0.42
C LEU A 220 2.16 -13.90 1.41
N ARG A 221 1.63 -14.42 2.53
CA ARG A 221 2.42 -15.19 3.49
C ARG A 221 3.01 -16.45 2.87
N ARG A 222 2.26 -17.19 2.06
CA ARG A 222 2.77 -18.38 1.35
C ARG A 222 3.96 -18.03 0.44
N ARG A 223 3.90 -16.89 -0.24
CA ARG A 223 5.01 -16.41 -1.09
C ARG A 223 6.23 -15.96 -0.28
N LEU A 224 6.01 -15.47 0.96
CA LEU A 224 7.07 -15.01 1.87
C LEU A 224 7.75 -16.11 2.71
N GLN A 225 7.18 -17.32 2.78
CA GLN A 225 7.66 -18.43 3.63
C GLN A 225 9.07 -18.97 3.31
N THR A 226 9.83 -18.29 2.46
CA THR A 226 11.16 -18.71 2.00
C THR A 226 12.32 -18.17 2.84
N ASP A 227 12.16 -17.14 3.70
CA ASP A 227 13.26 -16.60 4.51
C ASP A 227 12.86 -16.10 5.92
N ASN A 228 13.63 -16.51 6.94
CA ASN A 228 13.28 -16.48 8.38
C ASN A 228 13.41 -15.12 9.12
N ALA A 229 13.61 -13.99 8.42
CA ALA A 229 13.91 -12.72 9.09
C ALA A 229 12.72 -11.75 9.22
N ILE A 230 11.61 -12.00 8.52
CA ILE A 230 10.47 -11.07 8.47
C ILE A 230 9.54 -11.30 9.67
N PRO A 231 9.20 -10.27 10.47
CA PRO A 231 8.22 -10.39 11.54
C PRO A 231 6.89 -10.90 11.02
N SER A 232 6.39 -12.00 11.60
CA SER A 232 5.10 -12.57 11.22
C SER A 232 3.96 -11.63 11.61
N VAL A 233 3.14 -11.23 10.64
CA VAL A 233 1.90 -10.46 10.85
C VAL A 233 0.71 -11.42 10.98
N LYS A 234 0.03 -11.39 12.12
CA LYS A 234 -1.15 -12.20 12.41
C LYS A 234 -2.41 -11.62 11.73
N ASP A 235 -3.42 -12.45 11.48
CA ASP A 235 -4.69 -12.00 10.88
C ASP A 235 -5.41 -10.91 11.69
N PRO A 236 -5.48 -10.96 13.03
CA PRO A 236 -6.03 -9.86 13.83
C PRO A 236 -5.31 -8.52 13.62
N GLU A 237 -3.98 -8.55 13.57
CA GLU A 237 -3.14 -7.35 13.37
C GLU A 237 -3.43 -6.70 12.03
N LEU A 238 -3.46 -7.51 10.98
CA LEU A 238 -3.74 -7.06 9.62
C LEU A 238 -5.18 -6.57 9.47
N SER A 239 -6.15 -7.30 10.02
CA SER A 239 -7.57 -6.91 9.99
C SER A 239 -7.80 -5.56 10.65
N LEU A 240 -7.17 -5.35 11.82
CA LEU A 240 -7.25 -4.09 12.53
C LEU A 240 -6.59 -2.96 11.74
N HIS A 241 -5.41 -3.22 11.15
CA HIS A 241 -4.73 -2.24 10.31
C HIS A 241 -5.57 -1.81 9.10
N ILE A 242 -6.12 -2.75 8.33
CA ILE A 242 -6.94 -2.41 7.15
C ILE A 242 -8.22 -1.69 7.58
N ALA A 243 -8.83 -2.07 8.72
CA ALA A 243 -9.97 -1.35 9.27
C ALA A 243 -9.62 0.11 9.65
N GLU A 244 -8.44 0.35 10.24
CA GLU A 244 -7.94 1.71 10.53
C GLU A 244 -7.80 2.53 9.24
N VAL A 245 -7.24 1.93 8.17
CA VAL A 245 -7.06 2.60 6.88
C VAL A 245 -8.41 2.91 6.23
N ALA A 246 -9.32 1.93 6.19
CA ALA A 246 -10.66 2.11 5.65
C ALA A 246 -11.44 3.21 6.39
N LEU A 247 -11.31 3.30 7.72
CA LEU A 247 -11.96 4.35 8.51
C LEU A 247 -11.35 5.73 8.30
N GLY A 248 -10.03 5.84 8.21
CA GLY A 248 -9.41 7.13 7.90
C GLY A 248 -9.73 7.59 6.46
N LEU A 249 -9.87 6.66 5.52
CA LEU A 249 -10.35 6.95 4.16
C LEU A 249 -11.82 7.41 4.18
N ALA A 250 -12.68 6.75 4.96
CA ALA A 250 -14.07 7.14 5.16
C ALA A 250 -14.19 8.54 5.79
N GLN A 251 -13.37 8.85 6.81
CA GLN A 251 -13.27 10.20 7.40
C GLN A 251 -12.91 11.23 6.34
N LYS A 252 -11.85 10.96 5.56
CA LYS A 252 -11.40 11.87 4.51
C LYS A 252 -12.48 12.11 3.46
N ALA A 253 -13.19 11.05 3.03
CA ALA A 253 -14.31 11.19 2.11
C ALA A 253 -15.42 12.07 2.69
N VAL A 254 -15.77 11.92 3.96
CA VAL A 254 -16.76 12.78 4.64
C VAL A 254 -16.32 14.24 4.68
N GLU A 255 -15.06 14.49 5.04
CA GLU A 255 -14.45 15.84 5.05
C GLU A 255 -14.49 16.50 3.66
N ASP A 256 -14.22 15.73 2.61
CA ASP A 256 -14.25 16.18 1.21
C ASP A 256 -15.69 16.30 0.65
N GLY A 257 -16.72 16.17 1.49
CA GLY A 257 -18.13 16.40 1.12
C GLY A 257 -18.86 15.17 0.57
N ALA A 258 -18.32 13.95 0.73
CA ALA A 258 -18.93 12.75 0.16
C ALA A 258 -20.36 12.47 0.67
N ARG A 259 -20.75 13.01 1.84
CA ARG A 259 -22.10 12.88 2.44
C ARG A 259 -23.24 13.37 1.53
N LEU A 260 -22.94 14.28 0.62
CA LEU A 260 -23.91 14.91 -0.30
C LEU A 260 -23.72 14.45 -1.75
N SER A 261 -22.88 13.45 -1.98
CA SER A 261 -22.43 13.04 -3.32
C SER A 261 -22.89 11.62 -3.68
N SER A 262 -22.66 11.25 -4.94
CA SER A 262 -22.81 9.87 -5.45
C SER A 262 -21.93 8.83 -4.73
N THR A 263 -20.97 9.26 -3.90
CA THR A 263 -20.06 8.40 -3.15
C THR A 263 -20.70 7.83 -1.87
N ARG A 264 -21.82 8.39 -1.40
CA ARG A 264 -22.48 7.99 -0.14
C ARG A 264 -22.80 6.49 -0.03
N PRO A 265 -23.42 5.82 -1.04
CA PRO A 265 -23.74 4.40 -0.92
C PRO A 265 -22.49 3.52 -0.77
N VAL A 266 -21.38 3.92 -1.39
CA VAL A 266 -20.09 3.21 -1.30
C VAL A 266 -19.48 3.37 0.09
N LEU A 267 -19.58 4.57 0.65
CA LEU A 267 -19.15 4.86 2.02
C LEU A 267 -19.94 4.02 3.04
N GLU A 268 -21.27 3.95 2.91
CA GLU A 268 -22.12 3.14 3.79
C GLU A 268 -21.78 1.65 3.70
N ALA A 269 -21.55 1.11 2.50
CA ALA A 269 -21.11 -0.27 2.30
C ALA A 269 -19.76 -0.54 2.99
N LEU A 270 -18.77 0.34 2.80
CA LEU A 270 -17.46 0.20 3.45
C LEU A 270 -17.57 0.20 4.98
N LEU A 271 -18.37 1.12 5.54
CA LEU A 271 -18.57 1.19 7.00
C LEU A 271 -19.24 -0.08 7.55
N SER A 272 -20.16 -0.68 6.79
CA SER A 272 -20.79 -1.97 7.12
C SER A 272 -19.78 -3.12 7.12
N ASP A 273 -18.90 -3.19 6.12
CA ASP A 273 -17.85 -4.20 6.04
C ASP A 273 -16.85 -4.07 7.19
N VAL A 274 -16.42 -2.83 7.48
CA VAL A 274 -15.55 -2.52 8.62
C VAL A 274 -16.21 -2.96 9.94
N ARG A 275 -17.50 -2.65 10.14
CA ARG A 275 -18.24 -3.08 11.34
C ARG A 275 -18.22 -4.59 11.49
N THR A 276 -18.50 -5.32 10.41
CA THR A 276 -18.51 -6.79 10.40
C THR A 276 -17.14 -7.37 10.77
N VAL A 277 -16.05 -6.77 10.27
CA VAL A 277 -14.68 -7.18 10.65
C VAL A 277 -14.40 -6.88 12.12
N LEU A 278 -14.77 -5.69 12.60
CA LEU A 278 -14.57 -5.28 13.98
C LEU A 278 -15.50 -5.99 14.97
N GLU A 279 -16.60 -6.61 14.54
CA GLU A 279 -17.51 -7.36 15.42
C GLU A 279 -17.02 -8.79 15.69
N LYS A 280 -16.13 -9.32 14.85
CA LYS A 280 -15.53 -10.64 15.06
C LYS A 280 -14.78 -10.69 16.40
N PRO A 281 -14.85 -11.80 17.14
CA PRO A 281 -14.08 -11.96 18.36
C PRO A 281 -12.58 -11.91 18.02
N LEU A 282 -11.90 -10.93 18.59
CA LEU A 282 -10.44 -10.80 18.58
C LEU A 282 -9.94 -11.12 19.99
N GLY A 283 -8.69 -11.55 20.12
CA GLY A 283 -8.07 -11.77 21.45
C GLY A 283 -8.15 -10.53 22.34
N GLU A 284 -8.13 -10.71 23.66
CA GLU A 284 -8.32 -9.63 24.65
C GLU A 284 -7.39 -8.43 24.44
N GLU A 285 -6.17 -8.70 23.97
CA GLU A 285 -5.14 -7.71 23.63
C GLU A 285 -5.59 -6.65 22.60
N TRP A 286 -6.64 -6.93 21.81
CA TRP A 286 -7.18 -6.03 20.78
C TRP A 286 -8.47 -5.31 21.21
N GLY A 287 -8.96 -5.54 22.44
CA GLY A 287 -10.27 -5.05 22.87
C GLY A 287 -10.41 -3.53 22.94
N THR A 288 -9.35 -2.81 23.35
CA THR A 288 -9.37 -1.34 23.43
C THR A 288 -9.27 -0.68 22.04
N PRO A 289 -8.29 -1.02 21.18
CA PRO A 289 -8.24 -0.51 19.81
C PRO A 289 -9.53 -0.74 19.03
N ARG A 290 -10.10 -1.94 19.16
CA ARG A 290 -11.36 -2.32 18.51
C ARG A 290 -12.53 -1.42 18.92
N ARG A 291 -12.70 -1.16 20.22
CA ARG A 291 -13.77 -0.29 20.73
C ARG A 291 -13.65 1.13 20.18
N GLN A 292 -12.43 1.68 20.17
CA GLN A 292 -12.16 3.01 19.61
C GLN A 292 -12.57 3.09 18.13
N LEU A 293 -12.28 2.06 17.33
CA LEU A 293 -12.70 2.05 15.92
C LEU A 293 -14.21 1.90 15.74
N LEU A 294 -14.90 1.12 16.58
CA LEU A 294 -16.35 1.01 16.56
C LEU A 294 -17.05 2.34 16.87
N GLU A 295 -16.54 3.11 17.84
CA GLU A 295 -17.03 4.47 18.12
C GLU A 295 -16.89 5.36 16.89
N ILE A 296 -15.81 5.20 16.12
CA ILE A 296 -15.58 5.97 14.90
C ILE A 296 -16.56 5.58 13.79
N VAL A 297 -16.81 4.29 13.60
CA VAL A 297 -17.86 3.79 12.70
C VAL A 297 -19.19 4.46 13.05
N GLN A 298 -19.58 4.49 14.33
CA GLN A 298 -20.83 5.10 14.78
C GLN A 298 -20.91 6.60 14.51
N ARG A 299 -19.80 7.34 14.61
CA ARG A 299 -19.76 8.79 14.29
C ARG A 299 -19.84 9.07 12.79
N LEU A 300 -19.33 8.16 11.97
CA LEU A 300 -19.29 8.32 10.52
C LEU A 300 -20.57 7.85 9.85
N ASP A 301 -21.20 6.83 10.41
CA ASP A 301 -22.50 6.34 9.98
C ASP A 301 -23.55 7.43 10.27
N PRO A 302 -24.18 8.02 9.23
CA PRO A 302 -25.26 8.96 9.48
C PRO A 302 -26.36 8.18 10.20
N ALA A 303 -26.66 8.54 11.45
CA ALA A 303 -27.86 8.05 12.12
C ALA A 303 -29.01 8.08 11.10
N PRO A 304 -29.85 7.04 11.01
CA PRO A 304 -31.00 7.08 10.13
C PRO A 304 -31.69 8.38 10.45
N THR A 305 -31.70 9.32 9.49
CA THR A 305 -32.57 10.48 9.57
C THR A 305 -33.93 9.86 9.77
N SER A 306 -34.41 9.90 11.01
CA SER A 306 -35.76 9.58 11.36
C SER A 306 -36.55 10.54 10.50
N SER A 307 -36.97 10.04 9.34
CA SER A 307 -37.86 10.76 8.46
C SER A 307 -38.99 11.18 9.39
N PRO A 308 -39.23 12.49 9.63
CA PRO A 308 -40.35 12.90 10.43
C PRO A 308 -41.55 12.26 9.76
N ALA A 309 -42.19 11.33 10.47
CA ALA A 309 -43.32 10.57 9.96
C ALA A 309 -44.22 11.56 9.22
N PRO A 310 -44.62 11.29 7.96
CA PRO A 310 -45.46 12.22 7.23
C PRO A 310 -46.65 12.48 8.14
N LEU A 311 -46.81 13.74 8.56
CA LEU A 311 -47.95 14.19 9.33
C LEU A 311 -49.16 13.72 8.55
N ARG A 312 -49.81 12.65 9.03
CA ARG A 312 -51.09 12.20 8.53
C ARG A 312 -52.04 13.35 8.80
N LEU A 313 -52.19 14.22 7.81
CA LEU A 313 -53.31 15.14 7.71
C LEU A 313 -54.56 14.27 7.67
N ARG A 314 -55.14 14.06 8.85
CA ARG A 314 -56.47 13.52 9.07
C ARG A 314 -57.46 14.59 8.58
N GLY A 315 -57.53 14.77 7.27
CA GLY A 315 -58.47 15.67 6.60
C GLY A 315 -59.28 14.85 5.62
N GLY A 316 -60.41 14.33 6.09
CA GLY A 316 -61.36 13.61 5.24
C GLY A 316 -61.97 14.56 4.22
N LEU A 317 -61.71 14.29 2.95
CA LEU A 317 -62.55 14.75 1.85
C LEU A 317 -62.90 13.53 1.01
N ARG A 318 -64.18 13.15 1.07
CA ARG A 318 -64.79 12.13 0.21
C ARG A 318 -64.65 12.57 -1.26
N PRO A 319 -64.13 11.74 -2.16
CA PRO A 319 -64.32 11.99 -3.59
C PRO A 319 -65.75 11.58 -3.98
N THR A 320 -66.49 12.56 -4.48
CA THR A 320 -67.73 12.40 -5.26
C THR A 320 -67.45 11.60 -6.53
N PRO A 321 -68.37 10.74 -6.99
CA PRO A 321 -68.21 10.00 -8.24
C PRO A 321 -68.45 10.93 -9.45
N PRO A 322 -67.69 10.79 -10.56
CA PRO A 322 -68.04 11.49 -11.78
C PRO A 322 -69.19 10.79 -12.51
N LEU A 323 -70.17 11.60 -12.90
CA LEU A 323 -71.29 11.26 -13.77
C LEU A 323 -70.78 10.87 -15.17
N ILE A 324 -71.32 9.77 -15.66
CA ILE A 324 -71.25 9.30 -17.04
C ILE A 324 -71.95 10.33 -17.94
N GLY A 325 -71.22 10.84 -18.94
CA GLY A 325 -71.75 11.70 -20.00
C GLY A 325 -71.30 11.20 -21.36
N LEU A 326 -72.12 10.34 -21.97
CA LEU A 326 -72.11 10.00 -23.38
C LEU A 326 -72.55 11.24 -24.19
N ALA A 327 -71.76 11.67 -25.17
CA ALA A 327 -72.25 12.45 -26.30
C ALA A 327 -71.41 12.16 -27.55
N THR A 328 -72.10 11.52 -28.49
CA THR A 328 -71.74 11.25 -29.88
C THR A 328 -71.78 12.49 -30.79
N ARG A 329 -70.97 12.43 -31.86
CA ARG A 329 -71.12 13.07 -33.20
C ARG A 329 -70.88 14.58 -33.33
N ALA A 330 -69.86 14.93 -34.12
CA ALA A 330 -70.01 15.25 -35.55
C ALA A 330 -68.72 14.84 -36.28
#